data_AF-A0A378VVM1-F1
#
_entry.id   AF-A0A378VVM1-F1
#
_cell.length_a   1.000
_cell.length_b   1.000
_cell.length_c   1.000
_cell.angle_alpha   90.00
_cell.angle_beta   90.00
_cell.angle_gamma   90.00
#
_symmetry.space_group_name_H-M   'P 1'
#
loop_
_entity.id
_entity.type
_entity.pdbx_description
1 polymer ?
#
loop_
_entity_poly.entity_id
_entity_poly.type
_entity_poly.pdbx_seq_one_letter_code
_entity_poly.pdbx_strand_id
1 'polypeptide(L)' 'MMMKAYLDLMRHVLDNGTDKSDRTGTGTRSVFGYQMRFDLGKGFRC' A
#
# COMPACT_ATOMS: atom_id res chain seq x y z
N MET A 1 -5.21 8.85 12.64
CA MET A 1 -5.11 7.39 12.44
C MET A 1 -5.20 6.99 10.95
N MET A 2 -4.95 7.91 10.01
CA MET A 2 -4.97 7.64 8.56
C MET A 2 -3.62 7.06 8.07
N MET A 3 -2.49 7.61 8.55
CA MET A 3 -1.14 7.14 8.24
C MET A 3 -0.89 5.68 8.65
N LYS A 4 -1.58 5.17 9.69
CA LYS A 4 -1.44 3.75 10.07
C LYS A 4 -1.88 2.83 8.94
N ALA A 5 -3.04 3.09 8.32
CA ALA A 5 -3.52 2.26 7.22
C ALA A 5 -2.58 2.28 5.99
N TYR A 6 -1.95 3.42 5.70
CA TYR A 6 -0.94 3.52 4.65
C TYR A 6 0.36 2.77 5.01
N LEU A 7 0.85 2.93 6.25
CA LEU A 7 2.05 2.22 6.72
C LEU A 7 1.82 0.70 6.80
N ASP A 8 0.61 0.28 7.18
CA ASP A 8 0.22 -1.13 7.23
C ASP A 8 0.10 -1.72 5.82
N LEU A 9 -0.38 -0.94 4.84
CA LEU A 9 -0.30 -1.32 3.43
C LEU A 9 1.16 -1.49 2.98
N MET A 10 2.03 -0.52 3.28
CA MET A 10 3.44 -0.60 2.86
C MET A 10 4.14 -1.82 3.45
N ARG A 11 3.91 -2.11 4.75
CA ARG A 11 4.41 -3.35 5.38
C ARG A 11 3.84 -4.59 4.70
N HIS A 12 2.56 -4.62 4.42
CA HIS A 12 1.94 -5.76 3.76
C HIS A 12 2.51 -6.02 2.36
N VAL A 13 2.82 -4.96 1.60
CA VAL A 13 3.47 -5.06 0.28
C VAL A 13 4.92 -5.56 0.40
N LEU A 14 5.65 -5.12 1.44
CA LEU A 14 7.00 -5.61 1.70
C LEU A 14 7.04 -7.07 2.14
N ASP A 15 6.07 -7.52 2.93
CA ASP A 15 6.08 -8.88 3.48
C ASP A 15 5.47 -9.90 2.50
N ASN A 16 4.36 -9.55 1.84
CA ASN A 16 3.56 -10.48 1.04
C ASN A 16 3.56 -10.16 -0.46
N GLY A 17 4.19 -9.05 -0.88
CA GLY A 17 4.22 -8.67 -2.29
C GLY A 17 5.10 -9.59 -3.11
N THR A 18 4.66 -9.87 -4.33
CA THR A 18 5.43 -10.62 -5.32
C THR A 18 6.21 -9.64 -6.19
N ASP A 19 7.49 -9.93 -6.40
CA ASP A 19 8.33 -9.15 -7.30
C ASP A 19 7.93 -9.45 -8.74
N LYS A 20 7.57 -8.41 -9.46
CA LYS A 20 7.16 -8.46 -10.86
C LYS A 20 8.11 -7.61 -11.68
N SER A 21 8.72 -8.23 -12.68
CA SER A 21 9.43 -7.52 -13.73
C SER A 21 8.43 -6.64 -14.49
N ASP A 22 8.67 -5.33 -14.48
CA ASP A 22 7.87 -4.38 -15.24
C ASP A 22 8.64 -3.92 -16.49
N ARG A 23 7.88 -3.45 -17.49
CA ARG A 23 8.38 -2.93 -18.78
C ARG A 23 9.33 -1.73 -18.66
N THR A 24 9.42 -1.12 -17.48
CA THR A 24 10.32 -0.01 -17.15
C THR A 24 11.71 -0.45 -16.68
N GLY A 25 11.92 -1.75 -16.41
CA GLY A 25 13.22 -2.31 -16.02
C GLY A 25 13.58 -2.14 -14.53
N THR A 26 12.82 -1.35 -13.76
CA THR A 26 13.01 -1.19 -12.31
C THR A 26 12.36 -2.30 -11.49
N GLY A 27 11.37 -3.00 -12.07
CA GLY A 27 10.57 -3.99 -11.35
C GLY A 27 9.66 -3.35 -10.30
N THR A 28 8.62 -4.06 -9.89
CA THR A 28 7.70 -3.61 -8.85
C THR A 28 7.31 -4.77 -7.94
N ARG A 29 7.25 -4.50 -6.64
CA ARG A 29 6.68 -5.44 -5.68
C ARG A 29 5.21 -5.09 -5.46
N SER A 30 4.33 -6.03 -5.78
CA SER A 30 2.88 -5.77 -5.79
C SER A 30 2.11 -6.87 -5.07
N VAL A 31 1.00 -6.49 -4.44
CA VAL A 31 0.04 -7.41 -3.80
C VAL A 31 -1.29 -7.27 -4.53
N PHE A 32 -1.95 -8.39 -4.82
CA PHE A 32 -3.27 -8.38 -5.44
C PHE A 32 -4.37 -8.23 -4.38
N GLY A 33 -5.19 -7.17 -4.51
CA GLY A 33 -6.42 -7.01 -3.73
C GLY A 33 -6.24 -6.55 -2.28
N TYR A 34 -5.68 -5.35 -2.07
CA TYR A 34 -5.64 -4.72 -0.74
C TYR A 34 -6.75 -3.67 -0.57
N GLN A 35 -7.58 -3.81 0.46
CA GLN A 35 -8.66 -2.86 0.76
C GLN A 35 -8.25 -1.92 1.90
N MET A 36 -8.20 -0.62 1.61
CA MET A 36 -8.05 0.41 2.64
C MET A 36 -9.42 1.00 3.00
N ARG A 37 -9.64 1.21 4.30
CA ARG A 37 -10.79 1.96 4.82
C ARG A 37 -10.30 3.17 5.59
N PHE A 38 -10.86 4.32 5.25
CA PHE A 38 -10.47 5.61 5.80
C PHE A 38 -11.69 6.29 6.41
N ASP A 39 -11.55 6.74 7.66
CA ASP A 39 -12.58 7.49 8.36
C ASP A 39 -12.37 8.99 8.09
N LEU A 40 -13.19 9.53 7.19
CA LEU A 40 -13.12 10.92 6.73
C LEU A 40 -13.58 11.92 7.81
N GLY A 41 -14.29 11.48 8.85
CA GLY A 41 -14.77 12.34 9.94
C GLY A 41 -13.67 12.81 10.88
N LYS A 42 -12.50 12.17 10.85
CA LYS A 42 -11.35 12.50 11.73
C LYS A 42 -10.41 13.57 11.17
N GLY A 43 -10.78 14.21 10.06
CA GLY A 43 -10.01 15.26 9.40
C GLY A 43 -8.99 14.70 8.41
N PHE A 44 -9.01 15.22 7.19
CA PHE A 44 -8.04 14.93 6.14
C PHE A 44 -6.78 15.76 6.43
N ARG A 45 -5.77 15.14 7.04
CA ARG A 45 -4.42 15.73 7.08
C ARG A 45 -3.59 15.06 6.01
N CYS A 46 -3.38 15.81 4.94
CA CYS A 46 -2.37 15.56 3.91
C CYS A 46 -0.96 15.55 4.52
#